data_AF-A0A9Q9ZPC6-F1
#
_entry.id   AF-A0A9Q9ZPC6-F1
#
_cell.length_a   1.000
_cell.length_b   1.000
_cell.length_c   1.000
_cell.angle_alpha   90.00
_cell.angle_beta   90.00
_cell.angle_gamma   90.00
#
_symmetry.space_group_name_H-M   'P 1'
#
loop_
_entity.id
_entity.type
_entity.pdbx_description
1 polymer ?
#
loop_
_entity_poly.entity_id
_entity_poly.type
_entity_poly.pdbx_seq_one_letter_code
_entity_poly.pdbx_strand_id
1 'polypeptide(L)'
;MNINTTDAGVYKLLISTSSMDSEKSFSVTVHEVPDVERDKMKRKSAKEGESVTLDSDVVKNPNDLKVWYFNETRIAQISGDLIDICTDVQCDKGTERFRDRLKLDHQTGSLTITNINTTDSGLYELQINSSRFSIIKTYSVSVTAVPDSAAAAAVAVSAVVVVLLVAAAGVIYYHHRRSIQARKNGKYCTQFNRQGKKTLQDQDQVRYYAHKICL
;
A
#
# COMPACT_ATOMS: atom_id res chain seq x y z
N MET A 1 4.53 -22.22 -29.47
CA MET A 1 4.00 -22.60 -30.80
C MET A 1 2.71 -21.83 -30.97
N ASN A 2 2.67 -20.86 -31.90
CA ASN A 2 1.51 -19.98 -32.05
C ASN A 2 0.62 -20.53 -33.18
N ILE A 3 -0.59 -20.96 -32.84
CA ILE A 3 -1.59 -21.49 -33.79
C ILE A 3 -2.55 -20.34 -34.15
N ASN A 4 -2.82 -20.13 -35.44
CA ASN A 4 -3.71 -19.08 -35.95
C ASN A 4 -4.90 -19.66 -36.74
N THR A 5 -5.76 -18.81 -37.29
CA THR A 5 -6.94 -19.24 -38.05
C THR A 5 -6.63 -19.94 -39.37
N THR A 6 -5.42 -19.78 -39.89
CA THR A 6 -4.96 -20.50 -41.08
C THR A 6 -4.56 -21.95 -40.77
N ASP A 7 -4.39 -22.29 -39.49
CA ASP A 7 -4.19 -23.66 -39.01
C ASP A 7 -5.52 -24.41 -38.77
N ALA A 8 -6.67 -23.78 -39.05
CA ALA A 8 -7.95 -24.47 -39.02
C ALA A 8 -8.11 -25.36 -40.25
N GLY A 9 -8.58 -26.60 -40.06
CA GLY A 9 -8.75 -27.55 -41.15
C GLY A 9 -8.97 -28.97 -40.69
N VAL A 10 -9.18 -29.87 -41.65
CA VAL A 10 -9.24 -31.31 -41.39
C VAL A 10 -7.85 -31.88 -41.56
N TYR A 11 -7.33 -32.43 -40.47
CA TYR A 11 -6.04 -33.10 -40.44
C TYR A 11 -6.22 -34.60 -40.53
N LYS A 12 -5.28 -35.25 -41.21
CA LYS A 12 -5.22 -36.70 -41.36
C LYS A 12 -3.98 -37.23 -40.67
N LEU A 13 -4.17 -38.09 -39.68
CA LEU A 13 -3.09 -38.88 -39.11
C LEU A 13 -3.02 -40.21 -39.85
N LEU A 14 -1.88 -40.48 -40.47
CA LEU A 14 -1.55 -41.75 -41.11
C LEU A 14 -0.61 -42.53 -40.18
N ILE A 15 -1.03 -43.71 -39.76
CA ILE A 15 -0.22 -44.63 -38.97
C ILE A 15 0.05 -45.84 -39.84
N SER A 16 1.30 -45.98 -40.27
CA SER A 16 1.76 -47.11 -41.08
C SER A 16 2.66 -48.02 -40.25
N THR A 17 2.29 -49.29 -40.20
CA THR A 17 3.09 -50.38 -39.62
C THR A 17 3.35 -51.44 -40.67
N SER A 18 4.30 -52.34 -40.44
CA SER A 18 4.70 -53.37 -41.41
C SER A 18 3.56 -54.27 -41.90
N SER A 19 2.43 -54.30 -41.19
CA SER A 19 1.27 -55.12 -41.50
C SER A 19 -0.05 -54.36 -41.60
N MET A 20 -0.09 -53.04 -41.34
CA MET A 20 -1.34 -52.28 -41.34
C MET A 20 -1.13 -50.77 -41.50
N ASP A 21 -1.94 -50.18 -42.37
CA ASP A 21 -2.12 -48.74 -42.50
C ASP A 21 -3.46 -48.32 -41.90
N SER A 22 -3.45 -47.29 -41.05
CA SER A 22 -4.65 -46.71 -40.46
C SER A 22 -4.66 -45.21 -40.67
N GLU A 23 -5.80 -44.68 -41.12
CA GLU A 23 -6.04 -43.25 -41.26
C GLU A 23 -7.07 -42.78 -40.23
N LYS A 24 -6.78 -41.70 -39.51
CA LYS A 24 -7.73 -41.02 -38.64
C LYS A 24 -7.81 -39.54 -38.98
N SER A 25 -9.01 -39.07 -39.30
CA SER A 25 -9.27 -37.64 -39.55
C SER A 25 -9.74 -36.94 -38.28
N PHE A 26 -9.28 -35.71 -38.07
CA PHE A 26 -9.75 -34.82 -37.01
C PHE A 26 -9.93 -33.39 -37.54
N SER A 27 -11.03 -32.74 -37.18
CA SER A 27 -11.32 -31.35 -37.57
C SER A 27 -10.82 -30.40 -36.48
N VAL A 28 -9.97 -29.46 -36.88
CA VAL A 28 -9.51 -28.36 -36.03
C VAL A 28 -10.23 -27.09 -36.46
N THR A 29 -10.95 -26.46 -35.54
CA THR A 29 -11.61 -25.17 -35.76
C THR A 29 -10.95 -24.13 -34.87
N VAL A 30 -10.37 -23.10 -35.47
CA VAL A 30 -9.80 -21.96 -34.74
C VAL A 30 -10.76 -20.79 -34.91
N HIS A 31 -11.29 -20.28 -33.81
CA HIS A 31 -12.22 -19.16 -33.84
C HIS A 31 -11.44 -17.86 -33.61
N GLU A 32 -11.65 -16.85 -34.46
CA GLU A 32 -11.20 -15.51 -34.14
C GLU A 32 -12.03 -14.97 -32.99
N VAL A 33 -11.44 -14.95 -31.80
CA VAL A 33 -11.95 -14.12 -30.72
C VAL A 33 -11.79 -12.66 -31.17
N PRO A 34 -12.87 -11.85 -31.17
CA PRO A 34 -12.81 -10.43 -31.53
C PRO A 34 -11.70 -9.72 -30.77
N ASP A 35 -11.04 -8.77 -31.45
CA ASP A 35 -9.84 -8.04 -31.03
C ASP A 35 -10.00 -7.16 -29.76
N VAL A 36 -11.09 -7.34 -29.02
CA VAL A 36 -11.37 -6.69 -27.73
C VAL A 36 -11.02 -7.58 -26.53
N GLU A 37 -10.84 -8.89 -26.73
CA GLU A 37 -10.51 -9.83 -25.65
C GLU A 37 -9.24 -10.66 -25.89
N ARG A 38 -8.46 -10.36 -26.92
CA ARG A 38 -7.17 -11.03 -27.14
C ARG A 38 -6.06 -10.27 -26.39
N ASP A 39 -5.62 -10.85 -25.29
CA ASP A 39 -4.33 -10.60 -24.65
C ASP A 39 -4.14 -9.24 -23.95
N LYS A 40 -5.09 -8.86 -23.08
CA LYS A 40 -4.85 -7.80 -22.10
C LYS A 40 -4.89 -8.39 -20.70
N MET A 41 -3.70 -8.61 -20.13
CA MET A 41 -3.52 -8.80 -18.70
C MET A 41 -4.46 -7.83 -17.95
N LYS A 42 -5.47 -8.39 -17.27
CA LYS A 42 -6.48 -7.57 -16.59
C LYS A 42 -5.86 -7.05 -15.30
N ARG A 43 -5.81 -5.72 -15.14
CA ARG A 43 -5.29 -5.12 -13.91
C ARG A 43 -6.41 -4.92 -12.90
N LYS A 44 -6.20 -5.36 -11.67
CA LYS A 44 -7.08 -5.11 -10.53
C LYS A 44 -6.25 -4.42 -9.44
N SER A 45 -6.85 -3.43 -8.78
CA SER A 45 -6.23 -2.74 -7.65
C SER A 45 -7.16 -2.79 -6.45
N ALA A 46 -6.62 -3.01 -5.27
CA ALA A 46 -7.36 -2.97 -4.02
C ALA A 46 -6.50 -2.34 -2.93
N LYS A 47 -7.15 -1.88 -1.87
CA LYS A 47 -6.45 -1.51 -0.64
C LYS A 47 -6.31 -2.73 0.26
N GLU A 48 -5.30 -2.71 1.11
CA GLU A 48 -5.14 -3.71 2.14
C GLU A 48 -6.40 -3.85 3.00
N GLY A 49 -6.80 -5.09 3.28
CA GLY A 49 -8.03 -5.45 3.99
C GLY A 49 -9.27 -5.62 3.10
N GLU A 50 -9.25 -5.17 1.85
CA GLU A 50 -10.38 -5.32 0.92
C GLU A 50 -10.45 -6.75 0.33
N SER A 51 -11.45 -6.99 -0.52
CA SER A 51 -11.58 -8.23 -1.28
C SER A 51 -11.42 -7.97 -2.78
N VAL A 52 -10.78 -8.89 -3.49
CA VAL A 52 -10.62 -8.84 -4.95
C VAL A 52 -11.30 -10.04 -5.57
N THR A 53 -12.12 -9.81 -6.59
CA THR A 53 -12.71 -10.87 -7.42
C THR A 53 -12.09 -10.87 -8.81
N LEU A 54 -11.63 -12.05 -9.22
CA LEU A 54 -11.05 -12.36 -10.52
C LEU A 54 -12.06 -13.21 -11.30
N ASP A 55 -12.64 -12.59 -12.31
CA ASP A 55 -13.77 -13.15 -13.03
C ASP A 55 -13.32 -14.21 -14.05
N SER A 56 -14.03 -15.33 -14.13
CA SER A 56 -13.75 -16.32 -15.19
C SER A 56 -14.29 -15.89 -16.55
N ASP A 57 -15.33 -15.05 -16.58
CA ASP A 57 -16.17 -14.67 -17.75
C ASP A 57 -16.73 -15.86 -18.58
N VAL A 58 -16.61 -17.10 -18.09
CA VAL A 58 -16.98 -18.32 -18.81
C VAL A 58 -17.93 -19.13 -17.94
N VAL A 59 -19.14 -19.40 -18.47
CA VAL A 59 -20.14 -20.25 -17.83
C VAL A 59 -19.55 -21.64 -17.60
N LYS A 60 -19.75 -22.20 -16.40
CA LYS A 60 -19.26 -23.53 -16.05
C LYS A 60 -19.85 -24.60 -16.97
N ASN A 61 -18.96 -25.40 -17.56
CA ASN A 61 -19.31 -26.67 -18.17
C ASN A 61 -18.82 -27.79 -17.23
N PRO A 62 -19.62 -28.84 -16.98
CA PRO A 62 -19.22 -29.95 -16.11
C PRO A 62 -17.93 -30.67 -16.56
N ASN A 63 -17.59 -30.59 -17.85
CA ASN A 63 -16.37 -31.20 -18.39
C ASN A 63 -15.14 -30.29 -18.32
N ASP A 64 -15.29 -29.03 -17.91
CA ASP A 64 -14.19 -28.08 -17.89
C ASP A 64 -13.43 -28.19 -16.55
N LEU A 65 -12.11 -28.27 -16.66
CA LEU A 65 -11.20 -28.15 -15.54
C LEU A 65 -10.73 -26.70 -15.44
N LYS A 66 -11.06 -26.02 -14.34
CA LYS A 66 -10.59 -24.66 -14.06
C LYS A 66 -9.53 -24.70 -12.97
N VAL A 67 -8.36 -24.14 -13.21
CA VAL A 67 -7.25 -24.11 -12.25
C VAL A 67 -6.75 -22.68 -12.10
N TRP A 68 -6.66 -22.22 -10.86
CA TRP A 68 -6.12 -20.92 -10.50
C TRP A 68 -4.70 -21.06 -9.98
N TYR A 69 -3.82 -20.19 -10.47
CA TYR A 69 -2.43 -20.06 -10.06
C TYR A 69 -2.16 -18.66 -9.53
N PHE A 70 -1.27 -18.57 -8.56
CA PHE A 70 -0.61 -17.35 -8.13
C PHE A 70 0.89 -17.51 -8.28
N ASN A 71 1.54 -16.65 -9.06
CA ASN A 71 2.98 -16.73 -9.37
C ASN A 71 3.42 -18.19 -9.64
N GLU A 72 2.75 -18.86 -10.59
CA GLU A 72 3.00 -20.25 -11.00
C GLU A 72 2.66 -21.33 -9.97
N THR A 73 2.27 -20.96 -8.75
CA THR A 73 1.82 -21.91 -7.71
C THR A 73 0.32 -22.12 -7.82
N ARG A 74 -0.15 -23.36 -7.92
CA ARG A 74 -1.59 -23.68 -7.92
C ARG A 74 -2.21 -23.33 -6.55
N ILE A 75 -3.32 -22.59 -6.56
CA ILE A 75 -4.01 -22.14 -5.33
C ILE A 75 -5.44 -22.65 -5.22
N ALA A 76 -6.09 -22.97 -6.33
CA ALA A 76 -7.44 -23.53 -6.32
C ALA A 76 -7.77 -24.26 -7.63
N GLN A 77 -8.73 -25.17 -7.59
CA GLN A 77 -9.20 -25.92 -8.74
C GLN A 77 -10.71 -26.20 -8.65
N ILE A 78 -11.37 -26.24 -9.80
CA ILE A 78 -12.75 -26.70 -9.95
C ILE A 78 -12.81 -27.70 -11.09
N SER A 79 -13.44 -28.85 -10.85
CA SER A 79 -13.73 -29.86 -11.86
C SER A 79 -15.17 -30.32 -11.70
N GLY A 80 -16.03 -29.99 -12.67
CA GLY A 80 -17.47 -30.20 -12.51
C GLY A 80 -17.97 -29.57 -11.20
N ASP A 81 -18.63 -30.34 -10.35
CA ASP A 81 -19.15 -29.87 -9.05
C ASP A 81 -18.16 -29.97 -7.90
N LEU A 82 -16.98 -30.55 -8.14
CA LEU A 82 -15.92 -30.64 -7.14
C LEU A 82 -15.14 -29.32 -7.13
N ILE A 83 -15.17 -28.67 -5.97
CA ILE A 83 -14.33 -27.51 -5.68
C ILE A 83 -13.22 -27.98 -4.75
N ASP A 84 -11.99 -27.83 -5.21
CA ASP A 84 -10.80 -28.12 -4.44
C ASP A 84 -10.03 -26.82 -4.21
N ILE A 85 -10.18 -26.26 -3.01
CA ILE A 85 -9.36 -25.15 -2.56
C ILE A 85 -8.15 -25.77 -1.87
N CYS A 86 -6.97 -25.46 -2.38
CA CYS A 86 -5.73 -25.97 -1.85
C CYS A 86 -5.57 -25.53 -0.39
N THR A 87 -5.75 -26.48 0.53
CA THR A 87 -5.45 -26.30 1.95
C THR A 87 -4.14 -27.02 2.24
N ASP A 88 -3.20 -26.31 2.86
CA ASP A 88 -1.97 -26.70 3.61
C ASP A 88 -1.11 -27.91 3.12
N VAL A 89 -1.75 -29.01 2.72
CA VAL A 89 -1.14 -30.31 2.40
C VAL A 89 -1.27 -30.70 0.92
N GLN A 90 -2.24 -30.17 0.15
CA GLN A 90 -2.56 -30.69 -1.19
C GLN A 90 -1.91 -29.96 -2.38
N CYS A 91 -1.42 -28.73 -2.23
CA CYS A 91 -0.85 -27.96 -3.34
C CYS A 91 0.34 -27.12 -2.90
N ASP A 92 1.47 -27.77 -2.59
CA ASP A 92 2.76 -27.14 -2.23
C ASP A 92 2.73 -26.07 -1.11
N LYS A 93 3.90 -25.80 -0.52
CA LYS A 93 4.06 -24.90 0.64
C LYS A 93 3.58 -23.45 0.41
N GLY A 94 3.32 -23.04 -0.84
CA GLY A 94 2.93 -21.68 -1.19
C GLY A 94 1.47 -21.31 -0.90
N THR A 95 0.62 -22.29 -0.56
CA THR A 95 -0.83 -22.07 -0.36
C THR A 95 -1.23 -21.65 1.05
N GLU A 96 -0.36 -21.88 2.04
CA GLU A 96 -0.55 -21.45 3.44
C GLU A 96 -0.92 -19.97 3.57
N ARG A 97 -0.34 -19.13 2.71
CA ARG A 97 -0.56 -17.67 2.74
C ARG A 97 -2.03 -17.28 2.56
N PHE A 98 -2.81 -18.09 1.87
CA PHE A 98 -4.21 -17.80 1.53
C PHE A 98 -5.22 -18.58 2.36
N ARG A 99 -4.75 -19.22 3.43
CA ARG A 99 -5.59 -20.01 4.33
C ARG A 99 -6.83 -19.23 4.76
N ASP A 100 -7.99 -19.85 4.57
CA ASP A 100 -9.33 -19.31 4.88
C ASP A 100 -9.74 -18.02 4.12
N ARG A 101 -8.93 -17.57 3.14
CA ARG A 101 -9.17 -16.31 2.39
C ARG A 101 -9.62 -16.50 0.94
N LEU A 102 -9.49 -17.71 0.38
CA LEU A 102 -9.96 -18.01 -0.98
C LEU A 102 -11.40 -18.47 -0.96
N LYS A 103 -12.20 -17.93 -1.88
CA LYS A 103 -13.57 -18.36 -2.17
C LYS A 103 -13.72 -18.54 -3.67
N LEU A 104 -14.26 -19.69 -4.07
CA LEU A 104 -14.57 -19.97 -5.45
C LEU A 104 -16.09 -19.92 -5.67
N ASP A 105 -16.50 -19.20 -6.71
CA ASP A 105 -17.89 -19.22 -7.16
C ASP A 105 -18.17 -20.53 -7.90
N HIS A 106 -19.13 -21.30 -7.39
CA HIS A 106 -19.44 -22.65 -7.90
C HIS A 106 -20.12 -22.66 -9.28
N GLN A 107 -20.64 -21.52 -9.75
CA GLN A 107 -21.37 -21.40 -11.03
C GLN A 107 -20.46 -20.88 -12.15
N THR A 108 -19.55 -19.99 -11.83
CA THR A 108 -18.69 -19.29 -12.80
C THR A 108 -17.23 -19.72 -12.68
N GLY A 109 -16.80 -20.21 -11.52
CA GLY A 109 -15.40 -20.50 -11.22
C GLY A 109 -14.53 -19.26 -11.00
N SER A 110 -15.16 -18.10 -10.78
CA SER A 110 -14.47 -16.88 -10.39
C SER A 110 -13.84 -17.04 -9.01
N LEU A 111 -12.64 -16.47 -8.83
CA LEU A 111 -11.89 -16.51 -7.58
C LEU A 111 -12.03 -15.20 -6.83
N THR A 112 -12.49 -15.27 -5.59
CA THR A 112 -12.48 -14.15 -4.65
C THR A 112 -11.43 -14.37 -3.58
N ILE A 113 -10.60 -13.37 -3.36
CA ILE A 113 -9.57 -13.32 -2.31
C ILE A 113 -10.05 -12.27 -1.30
N THR A 114 -10.37 -12.70 -0.09
CA THR A 114 -10.83 -11.80 0.98
C THR A 114 -9.68 -11.34 1.86
N ASN A 115 -9.81 -10.16 2.48
CA ASN A 115 -8.80 -9.61 3.39
C ASN A 115 -7.41 -9.62 2.74
N ILE A 116 -7.31 -8.99 1.56
CA ILE A 116 -6.11 -8.99 0.74
C ILE A 116 -5.03 -8.11 1.39
N ASN A 117 -3.77 -8.54 1.34
CA ASN A 117 -2.64 -7.80 1.89
C ASN A 117 -1.65 -7.37 0.79
N THR A 118 -0.69 -6.53 1.15
CA THR A 118 0.32 -6.06 0.20
C THR A 118 1.13 -7.19 -0.45
N THR A 119 1.38 -8.29 0.28
CA THR A 119 2.09 -9.49 -0.20
C THR A 119 1.26 -10.38 -1.14
N ASP A 120 -0.05 -10.12 -1.26
CA ASP A 120 -0.92 -10.79 -2.23
C ASP A 120 -0.87 -10.13 -3.61
N SER A 121 -0.15 -9.02 -3.76
CA SER A 121 0.15 -8.45 -5.07
C SER A 121 0.92 -9.45 -5.94
N GLY A 122 0.60 -9.51 -7.22
CA GLY A 122 1.29 -10.40 -8.15
C GLY A 122 0.43 -10.82 -9.34
N LEU A 123 0.89 -11.88 -10.01
CA LEU A 123 0.23 -12.44 -11.18
C LEU A 123 -0.65 -13.61 -10.77
N TYR A 124 -1.89 -13.54 -11.21
CA TYR A 124 -2.88 -14.59 -11.05
C TYR A 124 -3.26 -15.10 -12.43
N GLU A 125 -3.28 -16.42 -12.60
CA GLU A 125 -3.61 -17.06 -13.86
C GLU A 125 -4.75 -18.05 -13.68
N LEU A 126 -5.73 -17.99 -14.56
CA LEU A 126 -6.79 -18.98 -14.69
C LEU A 126 -6.53 -19.79 -15.96
N GLN A 127 -6.39 -21.10 -15.81
CA GLN A 127 -6.39 -22.05 -16.91
C GLN A 127 -7.73 -22.78 -16.94
N ILE A 128 -8.41 -22.74 -18.08
CA ILE A 128 -9.65 -23.47 -18.34
C ILE A 128 -9.34 -24.50 -19.42
N ASN A 129 -9.34 -25.78 -19.05
CA ASN A 129 -9.07 -26.89 -19.94
C ASN A 129 -10.33 -27.71 -20.18
N SER A 130 -10.70 -27.86 -21.44
CA SER A 130 -11.80 -28.70 -21.90
C SER A 130 -11.27 -29.68 -22.95
N SER A 131 -12.08 -30.66 -23.34
CA SER A 131 -11.71 -31.60 -24.41
C SER A 131 -11.54 -30.94 -25.78
N ARG A 132 -12.14 -29.76 -25.97
CA ARG A 132 -12.17 -29.05 -27.26
C ARG A 132 -11.35 -27.76 -27.30
N PHE A 133 -11.01 -27.19 -26.14
CA PHE A 133 -10.34 -25.90 -26.07
C PHE A 133 -9.54 -25.76 -24.77
N SER A 134 -8.57 -24.86 -24.81
CA SER A 134 -7.84 -24.38 -23.63
C SER A 134 -7.86 -22.85 -23.65
N ILE A 135 -8.19 -22.23 -22.51
CA ILE A 135 -8.22 -20.77 -22.35
C ILE A 135 -7.34 -20.42 -21.16
N ILE A 136 -6.49 -19.40 -21.33
CA ILE A 136 -5.68 -18.83 -20.25
C ILE A 136 -6.11 -17.37 -20.05
N LYS A 137 -6.36 -16.98 -18.79
CA LYS A 137 -6.62 -15.58 -18.41
C LYS A 137 -5.64 -15.14 -17.33
N THR A 138 -5.03 -13.97 -17.53
CA THR A 138 -4.04 -13.44 -16.60
C THR A 138 -4.54 -12.13 -15.97
N TYR A 139 -4.37 -12.04 -14.66
CA TYR A 139 -4.67 -10.87 -13.84
C TYR A 139 -3.40 -10.37 -13.15
N SER A 140 -3.16 -9.06 -13.20
CA SER A 140 -2.16 -8.40 -12.36
C SER A 140 -2.89 -7.67 -11.24
N VAL A 141 -2.65 -8.11 -10.01
CA VAL A 141 -3.24 -7.54 -8.81
C VAL A 141 -2.20 -6.68 -8.10
N SER A 142 -2.56 -5.44 -7.82
CA SER A 142 -1.74 -4.51 -7.03
C SER A 142 -2.50 -4.09 -5.78
N VAL A 143 -1.86 -4.25 -4.62
CA VAL A 143 -2.46 -3.92 -3.32
C VAL A 143 -1.68 -2.79 -2.68
N THR A 144 -2.38 -1.71 -2.33
CA THR A 144 -1.78 -0.57 -1.65
C THR A 144 -2.05 -0.63 -0.14
N ALA A 145 -1.00 -0.41 0.66
CA ALA A 145 -1.15 -0.28 2.10
C ALA A 145 -2.08 0.89 2.43
N VAL A 146 -2.95 0.71 3.42
CA VAL A 146 -3.70 1.82 4.00
C VAL A 146 -2.73 2.54 4.94
N PRO A 147 -2.30 3.79 4.65
CA PRO A 147 -1.43 4.49 5.58
C PRO A 147 -2.19 4.69 6.88
N ASP A 148 -1.65 4.16 7.98
CA ASP A 148 -2.14 4.43 9.32
C ASP A 148 -2.20 5.95 9.50
N SER A 149 -3.43 6.49 9.49
CA SER A 149 -3.72 7.92 9.52
C SER A 149 -3.25 8.61 10.80
N ALA A 150 -2.67 7.86 11.74
CA ALA A 150 -2.03 8.36 12.95
C ALA A 150 -0.72 9.13 12.70
N ALA A 151 0.00 8.86 11.60
CA ALA A 151 1.31 9.49 11.35
C ALA A 151 1.22 10.90 10.72
N ALA A 152 0.11 11.23 10.03
CA ALA A 152 -0.01 12.50 9.31
C ALA A 152 -0.35 13.70 10.21
N ALA A 153 -0.88 13.46 11.43
CA ALA A 153 -1.31 14.53 12.34
C ALA A 153 -0.22 14.98 13.34
N ALA A 154 0.85 14.21 13.53
CA ALA A 154 1.80 14.44 14.62
C ALA A 154 2.90 15.48 14.32
N VAL A 155 3.16 15.79 13.04
CA VAL A 155 4.31 16.64 12.66
C VAL A 155 4.00 18.14 12.79
N ALA A 156 2.72 18.55 12.67
CA ALA A 156 2.36 19.97 12.74
C ALA A 156 2.28 20.51 14.18
N VAL A 157 1.94 19.67 15.17
CA VAL A 157 1.73 20.11 16.56
C VAL A 157 3.05 20.43 17.26
N SER A 158 4.13 19.72 16.93
CA SER A 158 5.45 19.90 17.58
C SER A 158 6.09 21.25 17.26
N ALA A 159 6.02 21.70 16.00
CA ALA A 159 6.62 22.97 15.57
C ALA A 159 5.98 24.18 16.26
N VAL A 160 4.64 24.19 16.39
CA VAL A 160 3.90 25.29 17.02
C VAL A 160 4.23 25.40 18.51
N VAL A 161 4.30 24.27 19.22
CA VAL A 161 4.63 24.26 20.66
C VAL A 161 6.05 24.76 20.90
N VAL A 162 7.02 24.36 20.09
CA VAL A 162 8.42 24.83 20.21
C VAL A 162 8.51 26.34 19.97
N VAL A 163 7.81 26.87 18.96
CA VAL A 163 7.77 28.31 18.67
C VAL A 163 7.16 29.09 19.85
N LEU A 164 6.07 28.60 20.44
CA LEU A 164 5.43 29.23 21.60
C LEU A 164 6.35 29.26 22.83
N LEU A 165 7.07 28.17 23.10
CA LEU A 165 8.01 28.11 24.23
C LEU A 165 9.19 29.07 24.06
N VAL A 166 9.75 29.18 22.85
CA VAL A 166 10.83 30.13 22.54
C VAL A 166 10.36 31.57 22.69
N ALA A 167 9.16 31.89 22.18
CA ALA A 167 8.58 33.23 22.33
C ALA A 167 8.32 33.58 23.79
N ALA A 168 7.75 32.66 24.58
CA ALA A 168 7.51 32.86 26.01
C ALA A 168 8.81 33.10 26.78
N ALA A 169 9.85 32.31 26.53
CA ALA A 169 11.18 32.49 27.13
C ALA A 169 11.78 33.86 26.79
N GLY A 170 11.65 34.30 25.53
CA GLY A 170 12.10 35.62 25.08
C GLY A 170 11.39 36.78 25.81
N VAL A 171 10.08 36.68 25.99
CA VAL A 171 9.29 37.69 26.73
C VAL A 171 9.70 37.75 28.20
N ILE A 172 9.83 36.58 28.86
CA ILE A 172 10.27 36.50 30.25
C ILE A 172 11.67 37.11 30.41
N TYR A 173 12.59 36.76 29.52
CA TYR A 173 13.94 37.31 29.51
C TYR A 173 13.94 38.83 29.34
N TYR A 174 13.12 39.36 28.42
CA TYR A 174 13.00 40.80 28.18
C TYR A 174 12.50 41.55 29.41
N HIS A 175 11.44 41.07 30.05
CA HIS A 175 10.89 41.69 31.26
C HIS A 175 11.87 41.62 32.43
N HIS A 176 12.57 40.50 32.60
CA HIS A 176 13.58 40.35 33.64
C HIS A 176 14.77 41.30 33.43
N ARG A 177 15.25 41.44 32.19
CA ARG A 177 16.33 42.39 31.87
C ARG A 177 15.89 43.84 32.11
N ARG A 178 14.67 44.19 31.70
CA ARG A 178 14.09 45.52 31.91
C ARG A 178 13.91 45.84 33.40
N SER A 179 13.46 44.88 34.22
CA SER A 179 13.32 45.07 35.67
C SER A 179 14.68 45.24 36.36
N ILE A 180 15.72 44.52 35.92
CA ILE A 180 17.09 44.71 36.41
C ILE A 180 17.63 46.11 36.06
N GLN A 181 17.40 46.59 34.83
CA GLN A 181 17.83 47.93 34.43
C GLN A 181 17.07 49.04 35.19
N ALA A 182 15.77 48.87 35.42
CA ALA A 182 14.99 49.79 36.25
C ALA A 182 15.51 49.83 37.70
N ARG A 183 15.90 48.67 38.27
CA ARG A 183 16.50 48.60 39.61
C ARG A 183 17.87 49.28 39.70
N LYS A 184 18.69 49.24 38.64
CA LYS A 184 19.99 49.92 38.62
C LYS A 184 19.85 51.44 38.47
N ASN A 185 18.93 51.90 37.62
CA ASN A 185 18.70 53.34 37.42
C ASN A 185 18.09 54.03 38.65
N GLY A 186 17.40 53.28 39.51
CA GLY A 186 16.83 53.81 40.76
C GLY A 186 17.81 53.89 41.94
N LYS A 187 19.06 53.45 41.83
CA LYS A 187 20.05 53.45 42.94
C LYS A 187 21.07 54.60 42.90
N TYR A 188 21.17 55.31 41.78
CA TYR A 188 22.12 56.40 41.62
C TYR A 188 21.37 57.70 41.36
N CYS A 189 21.63 58.73 42.17
CA CYS A 189 21.06 60.06 41.98
C CYS A 189 22.10 60.97 41.33
N THR A 190 21.70 61.72 40.31
CA THR A 190 22.52 62.76 39.70
C THR A 190 22.40 64.05 40.51
N GLN A 191 23.50 64.52 41.11
CA GLN A 191 23.55 65.84 41.73
C GLN A 191 24.42 66.80 40.91
N PHE A 192 24.04 68.08 40.95
CA PHE A 192 24.78 69.18 40.34
C PHE A 192 25.44 70.00 41.44
N ASN A 193 26.76 70.11 41.39
CA ASN A 193 27.48 71.02 42.29
C ASN A 193 27.32 72.48 41.84
N ARG A 194 27.61 73.44 42.74
CA ARG A 194 27.60 74.91 42.47
C ARG A 194 28.41 75.34 41.24
N GLN A 195 29.34 74.51 40.76
CA GLN A 195 30.13 74.73 39.55
C GLN A 195 29.54 74.07 38.28
N GLY A 196 28.32 73.53 38.34
CA GLY A 196 27.61 72.94 37.19
C GLY A 196 28.07 71.54 36.76
N LYS A 197 29.03 70.93 37.46
CA LYS A 197 29.56 69.60 37.14
C LYS A 197 28.61 68.50 37.65
N LYS A 198 28.22 67.56 36.77
CA LYS A 198 27.38 66.39 37.09
C LYS A 198 28.25 65.26 37.66
N THR A 199 27.84 64.72 38.80
CA THR A 199 28.47 63.54 39.43
C THR A 199 27.41 62.52 39.81
N LEU A 200 27.67 61.24 39.53
CA LEU A 200 26.81 60.11 39.89
C LEU A 200 27.20 59.64 41.29
N GLN A 201 26.25 59.66 42.22
CA GLN A 201 26.49 59.28 43.61
C GLN A 201 25.47 58.23 44.04
N ASP A 202 25.94 57.21 44.76
CA ASP A 202 25.12 56.12 45.27
C ASP A 202 24.13 56.63 46.33
N GLN A 203 22.86 56.26 46.20
CA GLN A 203 21.78 56.81 47.02
C GLN A 203 21.86 56.37 48.49
N ASP A 204 22.41 55.18 48.77
CA ASP A 204 22.60 54.69 50.14
C ASP A 204 23.74 55.45 50.83
N GLN A 205 24.79 55.77 50.08
CA GLN A 205 25.87 56.64 50.55
C GLN A 205 25.37 58.07 50.85
N VAL A 206 24.57 58.68 49.97
CA VAL A 206 23.98 60.02 50.20
C VAL A 206 23.10 60.04 51.44
N ARG A 207 22.27 59.00 51.66
CA ARG A 207 21.42 58.89 52.86
C ARG A 207 22.24 58.75 54.15
N TYR A 208 23.32 57.96 54.13
CA TYR A 208 24.21 57.78 55.28
C TYR A 208 24.87 59.11 55.72
N TYR A 209 25.38 59.90 54.77
CA TYR A 209 25.99 61.20 55.09
C TYR A 209 24.96 62.25 55.50
N ALA A 210 23.78 62.29 54.86
CA ALA A 210 22.72 63.21 55.27
C ALA A 210 22.26 62.96 56.72
N HIS A 211 22.14 61.68 57.12
CA HIS A 211 21.81 61.32 58.50
C HIS A 211 22.91 61.69 59.51
N LYS A 212 24.19 61.68 59.09
CA LYS A 212 25.34 62.05 59.94
C LYS A 212 25.51 63.56 60.16
N ILE A 213 24.88 64.40 59.33
CA ILE A 213 24.98 65.87 59.42
C ILE A 213 23.88 66.47 60.33
N CYS A 214 22.79 65.72 60.60
CA CYS A 214 21.66 66.17 61.41
C CYS A 214 21.70 65.76 62.91
N LEU A 215 22.86 65.32 63.41
CA LEU A 215 23.12 65.03 64.84
C LEU A 215 24.19 65.98 65.36
#